data_AF-Q940S7-F1
#
_entry.id   AF-Q940S7-F1
#
_cell.length_a   1.000
_cell.length_b   1.000
_cell.length_c   1.000
_cell.angle_alpha   90.00
_cell.angle_beta   90.00
_cell.angle_gamma   90.00
#
_symmetry.space_group_name_H-M   'P 1'
#
loop_
_entity.id
_entity.type
_entity.pdbx_description
1 polymer ?
#
loop_
_entity_poly.entity_id
_entity_poly.type
_entity_poly.pdbx_seq_one_letter_code
_entity_poly.pdbx_strand_id
1 'polypeptide(L)'
;TTNRQVTYSKRRTGIVKKARELTILCDAEVSLIMFSSTGKLSEYISPSTTTKKIYDAYQQVTGVDLWISSYEKMQETLKKQKESNMKLRKEIRQRIGEGLDNLSFEE
;
A
#
# COMPACT_ATOMS: atom_id res chain seq x y z
N THR A 1 -23.57 21.04 -3.98
CA THR A 1 -22.20 20.46 -3.87
C THR A 1 -21.26 21.35 -3.05
N THR A 2 -21.30 22.68 -3.23
CA THR A 2 -20.48 23.68 -2.51
C THR A 2 -20.65 23.65 -0.98
N ASN A 3 -21.88 23.56 -0.47
CA ASN A 3 -22.14 23.50 0.99
C ASN A 3 -21.49 22.28 1.67
N ARG A 4 -21.40 21.14 0.98
CA ARG A 4 -20.75 19.93 1.50
C ARG A 4 -19.24 20.11 1.60
N GLN A 5 -18.62 20.76 0.60
CA GLN A 5 -17.19 21.04 0.60
C GLN A 5 -16.79 22.06 1.68
N VAL A 6 -17.60 23.11 1.86
CA VAL A 6 -17.40 24.10 2.93
C VAL A 6 -17.55 23.44 4.31
N THR A 7 -18.60 22.64 4.51
CA THR A 7 -18.82 21.90 5.76
C THR A 7 -17.67 20.92 6.04
N TYR A 8 -17.24 20.15 5.04
CA TYR A 8 -16.10 19.25 5.17
C TYR A 8 -14.85 20.00 5.61
N SER A 9 -14.53 21.13 4.97
CA SER A 9 -13.35 21.92 5.30
C SER A 9 -13.40 22.45 6.73
N LYS A 10 -14.55 22.98 7.18
CA LYS A 10 -14.72 23.46 8.56
C LYS A 10 -14.61 22.33 9.59
N ARG A 11 -15.31 21.21 9.36
CA ARG A 11 -15.31 20.06 10.28
C ARG A 11 -13.95 19.39 10.36
N ARG A 12 -13.28 19.19 9.21
CA ARG A 12 -11.92 18.66 9.14
C ARG A 12 -10.96 19.50 9.99
N THR A 13 -10.99 20.83 9.84
CA THR A 13 -10.15 21.73 10.64
C THR A 13 -10.46 21.60 12.14
N GLY A 14 -11.74 21.49 12.52
CA GLY A 14 -12.13 21.29 13.91
C GLY A 14 -11.62 19.97 14.50
N ILE A 15 -11.76 18.87 13.76
CA ILE A 15 -11.27 17.54 14.16
C ILE A 15 -9.74 17.54 14.31
N VAL A 16 -9.01 18.12 13.37
CA VAL A 16 -7.53 18.22 13.44
C VAL A 16 -7.09 19.04 14.65
N LYS A 17 -7.80 20.13 14.99
CA LYS A 17 -7.52 20.90 16.22
C LYS A 17 -7.71 20.03 17.47
N LYS A 18 -8.80 19.27 17.55
CA LYS A 18 -9.06 18.37 18.69
C LYS A 18 -8.02 17.24 18.81
N ALA A 19 -7.59 16.66 17.69
CA ALA A 19 -6.52 15.66 17.70
C ALA A 19 -5.18 16.24 18.18
N ARG A 20 -4.86 17.49 17.80
CA ARG A 20 -3.69 18.20 18.31
C ARG A 20 -3.79 18.50 19.81
N GLU A 21 -4.95 18.96 20.28
CA GLU A 21 -5.20 19.17 21.71
C GLU A 21 -4.99 17.86 22.49
N LEU A 22 -5.55 16.74 22.01
CA LEU A 22 -5.38 15.42 22.64
C LEU A 22 -3.92 14.96 22.67
N THR A 23 -3.19 15.16 21.57
CA THR A 23 -1.75 14.86 21.48
C THR A 23 -0.98 15.59 22.58
N ILE A 24 -1.24 16.88 22.77
CA ILE A 24 -0.50 17.72 23.73
C ILE A 24 -0.94 17.45 25.18
N LEU A 25 -2.24 17.39 25.43
CA LEU A 25 -2.78 17.32 26.80
C LEU A 25 -2.59 15.94 27.44
N CYS A 26 -2.51 14.90 26.63
CA CYS A 26 -2.44 13.52 27.11
C CYS A 26 -1.16 12.79 26.70
N ASP A 27 -0.22 13.47 26.03
CA ASP A 27 0.99 12.87 25.44
C ASP A 27 0.68 11.64 24.57
N ALA A 28 -0.45 11.70 23.85
CA ALA A 28 -0.95 10.59 23.07
C ALA A 28 -0.44 10.65 21.63
N GLU A 29 0.00 9.52 21.08
CA GLU A 29 0.25 9.40 19.64
C GLU A 29 -1.08 9.27 18.88
N VAL A 30 -1.35 10.18 17.94
CA VAL A 30 -2.64 10.25 17.22
C VAL A 30 -2.39 10.34 15.72
N SER A 31 -3.13 9.53 14.95
CA SER A 31 -3.18 9.60 13.49
C SER A 31 -4.62 9.72 13.01
N LEU A 32 -4.85 10.57 12.00
CA LEU A 32 -6.12 10.74 11.32
C LEU A 32 -5.92 10.65 9.81
N ILE A 33 -6.72 9.82 9.16
CA ILE A 33 -6.72 9.64 7.70
C ILE A 33 -8.16 9.83 7.22
N MET A 34 -8.38 10.80 6.33
CA MET A 34 -9.70 11.15 5.81
C MET A 34 -9.69 11.21 4.29
N PHE A 35 -10.60 10.46 3.67
CA PHE A 35 -10.87 10.53 2.22
C PHE A 35 -12.18 11.27 1.99
N SER A 36 -12.14 12.32 1.18
CA SER A 36 -13.37 13.00 0.76
C SER A 36 -14.09 12.21 -0.34
N SER A 37 -15.35 12.56 -0.60
CA SER A 37 -16.11 12.04 -1.75
C SER A 37 -15.48 12.37 -3.12
N THR A 38 -14.45 13.23 -3.16
CA THR A 38 -13.70 13.57 -4.37
C THR A 38 -12.38 12.80 -4.47
N GLY A 39 -12.17 11.81 -3.60
CA GLY A 39 -10.93 11.03 -3.54
C GLY A 39 -9.73 11.79 -2.96
N LYS A 40 -9.92 13.01 -2.44
CA LYS A 40 -8.81 13.79 -1.87
C LYS A 40 -8.49 13.28 -0.47
N LEU A 41 -7.24 12.86 -0.28
CA LEU A 41 -6.69 12.53 1.03
C LEU A 41 -6.43 13.82 1.85
N SER A 42 -6.77 13.77 3.12
CA SER A 42 -6.34 14.72 4.14
C SER A 42 -5.94 13.94 5.37
N GLU A 43 -4.78 14.25 5.93
CA GLU A 43 -4.24 13.53 7.07
C GLU A 43 -3.73 14.48 8.16
N TYR A 44 -3.62 13.93 9.36
CA TYR A 44 -2.92 14.54 10.50
C TYR A 44 -2.17 13.43 11.24
N ILE A 45 -0.94 13.71 11.65
CA ILE A 45 -0.11 12.83 12.47
C ILE A 45 0.45 13.66 13.62
N SER A 46 0.48 13.09 14.84
CA SER A 46 1.11 13.74 15.98
C SER A 46 2.60 13.97 15.72
N PRO A 47 3.20 15.11 16.13
CA PRO A 47 4.59 15.42 15.83
C PRO A 47 5.62 14.43 16.42
N SER A 48 5.24 13.69 17.46
CA SER A 48 6.07 12.70 18.14
C SER A 48 6.22 11.38 17.36
N THR A 49 5.39 11.13 16.36
CA THR A 49 5.32 9.83 15.67
C THR A 49 5.29 9.98 14.15
N THR A 50 5.27 8.85 13.45
CA THR A 50 5.08 8.79 12.00
C THR A 50 3.94 7.84 11.67
N THR A 51 3.33 8.02 10.50
CA THR A 51 2.25 7.13 10.02
C THR A 51 2.68 5.66 10.04
N LYS A 52 3.94 5.38 9.67
CA LYS A 52 4.50 4.02 9.73
C LYS A 52 4.52 3.48 11.15
N LYS A 53 5.03 4.25 12.12
CA LYS A 53 5.10 3.80 13.52
C LYS A 53 3.74 3.45 14.11
N ILE A 54 2.72 4.26 13.81
CA ILE A 54 1.34 3.98 14.22
C ILE A 54 0.83 2.67 13.64
N TYR A 55 1.06 2.43 12.33
CA TYR A 55 0.67 1.15 11.72
C TYR A 55 1.43 -0.01 12.32
N ASP A 56 2.75 0.09 12.47
CA ASP A 56 3.57 -0.97 13.07
C ASP A 56 3.06 -1.30 14.48
N ALA A 57 2.81 -0.29 15.33
CA ALA A 57 2.26 -0.48 16.68
C ALA A 57 0.87 -1.12 16.65
N TYR A 58 -0.01 -0.67 15.75
CA TYR A 58 -1.34 -1.26 15.58
C TYR A 58 -1.27 -2.74 15.19
N GLN A 59 -0.40 -3.11 14.25
CA GLN A 59 -0.21 -4.50 13.84
C GLN A 59 0.30 -5.37 14.99
N GLN A 60 1.26 -4.87 15.78
CA GLN A 60 1.81 -5.60 16.93
C GLN A 60 0.75 -5.85 18.01
N VAL A 61 -0.09 -4.86 18.31
CA VAL A 61 -1.10 -4.96 19.38
C VAL A 61 -2.31 -5.80 18.94
N THR A 62 -2.76 -5.64 17.70
CA THR A 62 -3.96 -6.32 17.20
C THR A 62 -3.69 -7.70 16.59
N GLY A 63 -2.43 -7.99 16.26
CA GLY A 63 -2.06 -9.18 15.49
C GLY A 63 -2.57 -9.17 14.04
N VAL A 64 -3.11 -8.05 13.57
CA VAL A 64 -3.59 -7.91 12.19
C VAL A 64 -2.42 -7.58 11.29
N ASP A 65 -2.20 -8.39 10.26
CA ASP A 65 -1.26 -8.03 9.21
C ASP A 65 -1.95 -7.22 8.11
N LEU A 66 -1.69 -5.90 8.12
CA LEU A 66 -2.20 -4.94 7.16
C LEU A 66 -1.60 -5.13 5.76
N TRP A 67 -0.48 -5.86 5.65
CA TRP A 67 0.26 -6.02 4.41
C TRP A 67 -0.04 -7.32 3.67
N ILE A 68 -0.82 -8.25 4.24
CA ILE A 68 -1.11 -9.58 3.65
C ILE A 68 -1.53 -9.43 2.18
N SER A 69 -2.59 -8.63 1.92
CA SER A 69 -3.12 -8.49 0.56
C SER A 69 -2.09 -7.94 -0.43
N SER A 70 -1.28 -6.98 0.01
CA SER A 70 -0.21 -6.40 -0.82
C SER A 70 0.93 -7.39 -1.03
N TYR A 71 1.26 -8.16 -0.01
CA TYR A 71 2.30 -9.19 -0.04
C TYR A 71 1.91 -10.34 -0.97
N GLU A 72 0.66 -10.81 -0.92
CA GLU A 72 0.13 -11.82 -1.83
C GLU A 72 0.21 -11.38 -3.29
N LYS A 73 -0.22 -10.14 -3.60
CA LYS A 73 -0.11 -9.57 -4.95
C LYS A 73 1.34 -9.45 -5.42
N MET A 74 2.24 -9.06 -4.52
CA MET A 74 3.67 -8.99 -4.80
C MET A 74 4.22 -10.37 -5.15
N GLN A 75 3.87 -11.40 -4.36
CA GLN A 75 4.29 -12.79 -4.59
C GLN A 75 3.75 -13.33 -5.92
N GLU A 76 2.50 -13.05 -6.25
CA GLU A 76 1.92 -13.45 -7.54
C GLU A 76 2.64 -12.78 -8.71
N THR A 77 2.96 -11.50 -8.58
CA THR A 77 3.71 -10.74 -9.59
C THR A 77 5.12 -11.33 -9.77
N LEU A 78 5.80 -11.64 -8.68
CA LEU A 78 7.12 -12.28 -8.69
C LEU A 78 7.08 -13.64 -9.39
N LYS A 79 6.05 -14.46 -9.13
CA LYS A 79 5.85 -15.75 -9.78
C LYS A 79 5.70 -15.59 -11.30
N LYS A 80 4.83 -14.69 -11.75
CA LYS A 80 4.63 -14.39 -13.18
C LYS A 80 5.92 -13.92 -13.85
N GLN A 81 6.68 -13.05 -13.19
CA GLN A 81 7.97 -12.58 -13.70
C GLN A 81 8.98 -13.72 -13.83
N LYS A 82 9.06 -14.62 -12.85
CA LYS A 82 9.95 -15.81 -12.92
C LYS A 82 9.57 -16.74 -14.08
N GLU A 83 8.27 -17.00 -14.26
CA GLU A 83 7.78 -17.83 -15.38
C GLU A 83 8.11 -17.21 -16.74
N SER A 84 7.87 -15.91 -16.91
CA SER A 84 8.24 -15.20 -18.14
C SER A 84 9.75 -15.21 -18.37
N ASN A 85 10.56 -14.99 -17.33
CA ASN A 85 12.02 -15.01 -17.44
C ASN A 85 12.52 -16.42 -17.82
N MET A 86 11.91 -17.48 -17.27
CA MET A 86 12.22 -18.86 -17.63
C MET A 86 11.87 -19.15 -19.10
N LYS A 87 10.71 -18.70 -19.58
CA LYS A 87 10.30 -18.84 -20.99
C LYS A 87 11.28 -18.12 -21.93
N LEU A 88 11.58 -16.85 -21.64
CA LEU A 88 12.53 -16.06 -22.43
C LEU A 88 13.93 -16.70 -22.46
N ARG A 89 14.42 -17.19 -21.32
CA ARG A 89 15.70 -17.91 -21.27
C ARG A 89 15.69 -19.19 -22.10
N LYS A 90 14.57 -19.93 -22.09
CA LYS A 90 14.39 -21.13 -22.93
C LYS A 90 14.38 -20.76 -24.41
N GLU A 91 13.65 -19.73 -24.81
CA GLU A 91 13.61 -19.25 -26.20
C GLU A 91 14.98 -18.75 -26.68
N ILE A 92 15.71 -18.00 -25.86
CA ILE A 92 17.07 -17.56 -26.18
C ILE A 92 17.97 -18.78 -26.41
N ARG A 93 17.92 -19.78 -25.52
CA ARG A 93 18.70 -21.02 -25.63
C ARG A 93 18.38 -21.78 -26.92
N GLN A 94 17.11 -21.90 -27.27
CA GLN A 94 16.69 -22.56 -28.50
C GLN A 94 17.14 -21.80 -29.76
N ARG A 95 17.11 -20.45 -29.75
CA ARG A 95 17.59 -19.62 -30.87
C ARG A 95 19.10 -19.68 -31.09
N ILE A 96 19.88 -19.96 -30.05
CA ILE A 96 21.34 -20.18 -30.16
C ILE A 96 21.71 -21.64 -30.48
N GLY A 97 20.70 -22.51 -30.70
CA GLY A 97 20.90 -23.91 -31.10
C GLY A 97 21.10 -24.89 -29.94
N GLU A 98 20.82 -24.50 -28.70
CA GLU A 98 20.96 -25.34 -27.51
C GLU A 98 19.60 -25.89 -27.03
N GLY A 99 19.56 -27.13 -26.50
CA GLY A 99 18.37 -27.71 -25.84
C GLY A 99 17.16 -27.93 -26.76
N LEU A 100 17.40 -28.50 -27.93
CA LEU A 100 16.39 -28.78 -28.98
C LEU A 100 15.65 -30.12 -28.79
N ASP A 101 16.04 -30.89 -27.78
CA ASP A 101 15.64 -32.28 -27.52
C ASP A 101 14.12 -32.49 -27.33
N ASN A 102 13.37 -31.41 -27.11
CA ASN A 102 11.93 -31.42 -26.87
C ASN A 102 11.12 -30.65 -27.94
N LEU A 103 11.72 -30.36 -29.10
CA LEU A 103 11.03 -29.73 -30.23
C LEU A 103 10.77 -30.78 -31.31
N SER A 104 9.52 -30.96 -31.73
CA SER A 104 9.18 -31.70 -32.94
C SER A 104 9.14 -30.75 -34.13
N PHE A 105 9.51 -31.23 -35.32
CA PHE A 105 9.17 -30.54 -36.55
C PHE A 105 7.67 -30.69 -36.79
N GLU A 106 6.98 -29.57 -37.03
CA GLU A 106 5.72 -29.60 -37.76
C GLU A 106 6.08 -29.58 -39.25
N GLU A 107 5.68 -30.63 -39.98
CA GLU A 107 5.78 -30.73 -41.45
C GLU A 107 4.85 -29.73 -42.16
#